data_AF-A0A842URH6-F1
#
_entry.id   AF-A0A842URH6-F1
#
_cell.length_a   1.000
_cell.length_b   1.000
_cell.length_c   1.000
_cell.angle_alpha   90.00
_cell.angle_beta   90.00
_cell.angle_gamma   90.00
#
_symmetry.space_group_name_H-M   'P 1'
#
loop_
_entity.id
_entity.type
_entity.pdbx_description
1 polymer ?
#
loop_
_entity_poly.entity_id
_entity_poly.type
_entity_poly.pdbx_seq_one_letter_code
_entity_poly.pdbx_strand_id
1 'polypeptide(L)'
;MDIIADARAYLGPAVNNIITAIIILLIGFIIAKLVGRLVQRVLHEAELDHLLKKAGAKVSFELALAHISEYFVYFLTIIFALNQLGITAFVLYVLAFGAIAILVISVFLGMRDFIPNFMAGWYIYRRDLIKEKQNVKINGVSGKVVKLSLLDTRIRTKKGDLIYLPNSVVIKSKIIKKK
;
A
#
# COMPACT_ATOMS: atom_id res chain seq x y z
N MET A 1 -14.07 13.04 50.92
CA MET A 1 -13.60 12.29 49.73
C MET A 1 -12.12 12.10 49.91
N ASP A 2 -11.67 10.85 50.05
CA ASP A 2 -10.26 10.53 50.27
C ASP A 2 -9.58 10.32 48.91
N ILE A 3 -8.99 11.40 48.40
CA ILE A 3 -8.37 11.48 47.06
C ILE A 3 -7.33 10.37 46.88
N ILE A 4 -6.67 9.93 47.95
CA ILE A 4 -5.64 8.89 47.92
C ILE A 4 -6.28 7.50 47.75
N ALA A 5 -7.42 7.26 48.41
CA ALA A 5 -8.17 6.01 48.27
C ALA A 5 -8.72 5.86 46.84
N ASP A 6 -9.27 6.94 46.28
CA ASP A 6 -9.75 6.97 44.90
C ASP A 6 -8.60 6.74 43.91
N ALA A 7 -7.47 7.42 44.08
CA ALA A 7 -6.29 7.22 43.23
C ALA A 7 -5.76 5.79 43.26
N ARG A 8 -5.69 5.14 44.44
CA ARG A 8 -5.25 3.75 44.55
C ARG A 8 -6.22 2.77 43.90
N ALA A 9 -7.53 3.03 43.98
CA ALA A 9 -8.56 2.21 43.36
C ALA A 9 -8.44 2.19 41.83
N TYR A 10 -8.06 3.31 41.21
CA TYR A 10 -7.84 3.38 39.76
C TYR A 10 -6.43 2.94 39.32
N LEU A 11 -5.38 3.29 40.08
CA LEU A 11 -3.98 3.03 39.69
C LEU A 11 -3.53 1.60 39.97
N GLY A 12 -4.07 0.95 41.00
CA GLY A 12 -3.69 -0.43 41.37
C GLY A 12 -3.89 -1.44 40.22
N PRO A 13 -5.09 -1.53 39.62
CA PRO A 13 -5.35 -2.44 38.51
C PRO A 13 -4.51 -2.12 37.26
N ALA A 14 -4.29 -0.84 36.95
CA ALA A 14 -3.51 -0.41 35.80
C ALA A 14 -2.04 -0.85 35.91
N VAL A 15 -1.41 -0.64 37.08
CA VAL A 15 -0.03 -1.08 37.35
C VAL A 15 0.07 -2.61 37.25
N ASN A 16 -0.90 -3.34 37.80
CA ASN A 16 -0.91 -4.80 37.73
C ASN A 16 -1.02 -5.33 36.29
N ASN A 17 -1.85 -4.70 35.46
CA ASN A 17 -1.98 -5.05 34.04
C ASN A 17 -0.69 -4.80 33.27
N ILE A 18 0.01 -3.71 33.56
CA ILE A 18 1.31 -3.40 32.94
C ILE A 18 2.35 -4.45 33.33
N ILE A 19 2.46 -4.79 34.62
CA ILE A 19 3.40 -5.81 35.09
C ILE A 19 3.10 -7.16 34.44
N THR A 20 1.82 -7.56 34.40
CA THR A 20 1.39 -8.81 33.78
C THR A 20 1.71 -8.83 32.28
N ALA A 21 1.47 -7.73 31.56
CA ALA A 21 1.81 -7.61 30.15
C ALA A 21 3.33 -7.73 29.91
N ILE A 22 4.16 -7.13 30.77
CA ILE A 22 5.63 -7.26 30.69
C ILE A 22 6.05 -8.72 30.91
N ILE A 23 5.48 -9.40 31.88
CA ILE A 23 5.77 -10.83 32.13
C ILE A 23 5.38 -11.68 30.91
N ILE A 24 4.19 -11.44 30.33
CA ILE A 24 3.74 -12.11 29.10
C ILE A 24 4.76 -11.89 27.97
N LEU A 25 5.24 -10.65 27.77
CA LEU A 25 6.23 -10.35 26.75
C LEU A 25 7.55 -11.08 26.98
N LEU A 26 8.08 -11.07 28.21
CA LEU A 26 9.34 -11.73 28.55
C LEU A 26 9.26 -13.25 28.34
N ILE A 27 8.21 -13.88 28.85
CA ILE A 27 8.00 -15.33 28.71
C ILE A 27 7.77 -15.70 27.25
N GLY A 28 6.88 -14.98 26.57
CA GLY A 28 6.56 -15.24 25.17
C GLY A 28 7.75 -15.04 24.25
N PHE A 29 8.66 -14.11 24.56
CA PHE A 29 9.90 -13.95 23.80
C PHE A 29 10.82 -15.17 23.92
N ILE A 30 10.94 -15.74 25.12
CA ILE A 30 11.70 -16.97 25.36
C ILE A 30 11.05 -18.14 24.62
N ILE A 31 9.71 -18.27 24.70
CA ILE A 31 8.95 -19.33 24.03
C ILE A 31 9.12 -19.23 22.51
N ALA A 32 9.01 -18.04 21.92
CA ALA A 32 9.19 -17.84 20.48
C ALA A 32 10.55 -18.36 19.98
N LYS A 33 11.63 -18.00 20.69
CA LYS A 33 12.98 -18.51 20.38
C LYS A 33 13.13 -20.01 20.57
N LEU A 34 12.40 -20.60 21.52
CA LEU A 34 12.41 -22.04 21.73
C LEU A 34 11.67 -22.75 20.60
N VAL A 35 10.50 -22.24 20.20
CA VAL A 35 9.70 -22.76 19.09
C VAL A 35 10.48 -22.68 17.78
N GLY A 36 11.11 -21.54 17.47
CA GLY A 36 11.94 -21.39 16.26
C GLY A 36 13.05 -22.44 16.20
N ARG A 37 13.78 -22.62 17.32
CA ARG A 37 14.84 -23.65 17.42
C ARG A 37 14.31 -25.08 17.29
N LEU A 38 13.14 -25.37 17.89
CA LEU A 38 12.52 -26.68 17.79
C LEU A 38 12.09 -26.99 16.35
N VAL A 39 11.41 -26.04 15.70
CA VAL A 39 10.99 -26.17 14.30
C VAL A 39 12.20 -26.36 13.41
N GLN A 40 13.27 -25.58 13.60
CA GLN A 40 14.50 -25.75 12.84
C GLN A 40 15.10 -27.16 13.02
N ARG A 41 15.19 -27.65 14.28
CA ARG A 41 15.73 -28.99 14.56
C ARG A 41 14.89 -30.09 13.89
N VAL A 42 13.56 -30.02 14.03
CA VAL A 42 12.65 -31.02 13.45
C VAL A 42 12.74 -31.03 11.92
N LEU A 43 12.78 -29.87 11.29
CA LEU A 43 12.85 -29.79 9.82
C LEU A 43 14.22 -30.24 9.30
N HIS A 44 15.29 -29.98 10.06
CA HIS A 44 16.63 -30.44 9.75
C HIS A 44 16.77 -31.96 9.84
N GLU A 45 16.22 -32.57 10.88
CA GLU A 45 16.16 -34.03 11.03
C GLU A 45 15.29 -34.69 9.94
N ALA A 46 14.33 -33.96 9.37
CA ALA A 46 13.49 -34.42 8.27
C ALA A 46 14.13 -34.29 6.87
N GLU A 47 15.39 -33.83 6.76
CA GLU A 47 16.15 -33.63 5.51
C GLU A 47 15.41 -32.78 4.44
N LEU A 48 14.55 -31.86 4.86
CA LEU A 48 13.71 -31.09 3.93
C LEU A 48 14.54 -30.19 3.01
N ASP A 49 15.64 -29.62 3.50
CA ASP A 49 16.56 -28.84 2.65
C ASP A 49 17.23 -29.71 1.58
N HIS A 50 17.46 -31.02 1.81
CA HIS A 50 18.03 -31.92 0.80
C HIS A 50 17.05 -32.23 -0.34
N LEU A 51 15.76 -32.38 -0.03
CA LEU A 51 14.71 -32.58 -1.03
C LEU A 51 14.49 -31.31 -1.87
N LEU A 52 14.54 -30.14 -1.24
CA LEU A 52 14.28 -28.85 -1.89
C LEU A 52 15.50 -28.29 -2.66
N LYS A 53 16.73 -28.56 -2.20
CA LYS A 53 17.94 -28.25 -2.98
C LYS A 53 18.00 -29.05 -4.28
N LYS A 54 17.53 -30.30 -4.29
CA LYS A 54 17.37 -31.10 -5.53
C LYS A 54 16.36 -30.48 -6.50
N ALA A 55 15.39 -29.72 -6.00
CA ALA A 55 14.41 -28.97 -6.80
C ALA A 55 14.89 -27.55 -7.21
N GLY A 56 16.15 -27.18 -6.91
CA GLY A 56 16.75 -25.91 -7.34
C GLY A 56 16.53 -24.72 -6.41
N ALA A 57 16.00 -24.92 -5.20
CA ALA A 57 15.84 -23.85 -4.22
C ALA A 57 17.20 -23.42 -3.63
N LYS A 58 17.49 -22.11 -3.67
CA LYS A 58 18.73 -21.51 -3.12
C LYS A 58 18.61 -21.07 -1.64
N VAL A 59 17.42 -21.17 -1.06
CA VAL A 59 17.12 -20.69 0.30
C VAL A 59 16.89 -21.89 1.21
N SER A 60 17.47 -21.87 2.42
CA SER A 60 17.16 -22.87 3.45
C SER A 60 15.72 -22.73 3.90
N PHE A 61 14.89 -23.67 3.48
CA PHE A 61 13.46 -23.71 3.77
C PHE A 61 13.22 -23.98 5.24
N GLU A 62 14.07 -24.82 5.85
CA GLU A 62 14.11 -25.08 7.28
C GLU A 62 14.24 -23.77 8.09
N LEU A 63 15.17 -22.90 7.68
CA LEU A 63 15.41 -21.62 8.35
C LEU A 63 14.26 -20.64 8.14
N ALA A 64 13.68 -20.61 6.93
CA ALA A 64 12.53 -19.76 6.63
C ALA A 64 11.31 -20.15 7.49
N LEU A 65 11.00 -21.44 7.59
CA LEU A 65 9.89 -21.92 8.43
C LEU A 65 10.14 -21.73 9.92
N ALA A 66 11.38 -21.91 10.38
CA ALA A 66 11.76 -21.63 11.76
C ALA A 66 11.50 -20.15 12.10
N HIS A 67 11.93 -19.22 11.26
CA HIS A 67 11.68 -17.79 11.46
C HIS A 67 10.20 -17.43 11.35
N ILE A 68 9.45 -17.99 10.39
CA ILE A 68 7.99 -17.76 10.29
C ILE A 68 7.30 -18.21 11.58
N SER A 69 7.65 -19.38 12.10
CA SER A 69 7.08 -19.92 13.34
C SER A 69 7.45 -19.06 14.54
N GLU A 70 8.70 -18.63 14.64
CA GLU A 70 9.17 -17.71 15.69
C GLU A 70 8.41 -16.38 15.64
N TYR A 71 8.32 -15.73 14.47
CA TYR A 71 7.59 -14.48 14.30
C TYR A 71 6.09 -14.61 14.57
N PHE A 72 5.50 -15.76 14.24
CA PHE A 72 4.11 -16.03 14.58
C PHE A 72 3.89 -16.07 16.09
N VAL A 73 4.80 -16.71 16.85
CA VAL A 73 4.72 -16.73 18.32
C VAL A 73 4.98 -15.34 18.91
N TYR A 74 5.92 -14.55 18.38
CA TYR A 74 6.08 -13.16 18.78
C TYR A 74 4.81 -12.35 18.55
N PHE A 75 4.17 -12.53 17.40
CA PHE A 75 2.92 -11.86 17.08
C PHE A 75 1.82 -12.20 18.09
N LEU A 76 1.59 -13.48 18.38
CA LEU A 76 0.63 -13.90 19.41
C LEU A 76 0.96 -13.35 20.80
N THR A 77 2.24 -13.35 21.16
CA THR A 77 2.72 -12.80 22.44
C THR A 77 2.37 -11.32 22.57
N ILE A 78 2.59 -10.54 21.51
CA ILE A 78 2.22 -9.12 21.49
C ILE A 78 0.71 -8.96 21.62
N ILE A 79 -0.09 -9.76 20.91
CA ILE A 79 -1.56 -9.72 21.02
C ILE A 79 -2.01 -10.01 22.45
N PHE A 80 -1.46 -11.03 23.13
CA PHE A 80 -1.80 -11.32 24.51
C PHE A 80 -1.41 -10.20 25.48
N ALA A 81 -0.23 -9.60 25.29
CA ALA A 81 0.19 -8.45 26.09
C ALA A 81 -0.73 -7.23 25.88
N LEU A 82 -1.11 -6.94 24.63
CA LEU A 82 -2.07 -5.88 24.32
C LEU A 82 -3.47 -6.16 24.87
N ASN A 83 -3.85 -7.44 24.98
CA ASN A 83 -5.15 -7.84 25.55
C ASN A 83 -5.16 -7.60 27.05
N GLN A 84 -4.07 -7.98 27.74
CA GLN A 84 -3.88 -7.66 29.14
C GLN A 84 -3.96 -6.15 29.44
N LEU A 85 -3.47 -5.32 28.51
CA LEU A 85 -3.56 -3.87 28.60
C LEU A 85 -4.94 -3.30 28.22
N GLY A 86 -5.85 -4.10 27.66
CA GLY A 86 -7.17 -3.66 27.22
C GLY A 86 -7.17 -2.78 25.96
N ILE A 87 -6.04 -2.70 25.24
CA ILE A 87 -5.86 -1.79 24.08
C ILE A 87 -5.75 -2.53 22.73
N THR A 88 -5.92 -3.85 22.71
CA THR A 88 -5.78 -4.65 21.47
C THR A 88 -6.64 -4.11 20.34
N ALA A 89 -7.93 -3.87 20.59
CA ALA A 89 -8.85 -3.38 19.56
C ALA A 89 -8.42 -2.01 19.02
N PHE A 90 -8.02 -1.09 19.90
CA PHE A 90 -7.53 0.23 19.51
C PHE A 90 -6.31 0.14 18.59
N VAL A 91 -5.29 -0.65 18.98
CA VAL A 91 -4.07 -0.83 18.19
C VAL A 91 -4.39 -1.45 16.83
N LEU A 92 -5.24 -2.50 16.80
CA LEU A 92 -5.65 -3.14 15.55
C LEU A 92 -6.41 -2.18 14.63
N TYR A 93 -7.29 -1.33 15.17
CA TYR A 93 -8.00 -0.33 14.37
C TYR A 93 -7.06 0.72 13.78
N VAL A 94 -6.09 1.22 14.54
CA VAL A 94 -5.10 2.18 14.04
C VAL A 94 -4.29 1.56 12.90
N LEU A 95 -3.83 0.31 13.05
CA LEU A 95 -3.10 -0.40 12.01
C LEU A 95 -3.95 -0.66 10.76
N ALA A 96 -5.19 -1.11 10.94
CA ALA A 96 -6.11 -1.37 9.83
C ALA A 96 -6.43 -0.09 9.05
N PHE A 97 -6.72 1.00 9.76
CA PHE A 97 -6.98 2.30 9.13
C PHE A 97 -5.74 2.82 8.40
N GLY A 98 -4.56 2.68 9.00
CA GLY A 98 -3.29 3.02 8.35
C GLY A 98 -3.05 2.23 7.06
N ALA A 99 -3.28 0.91 7.08
CA ALA A 99 -3.15 0.06 5.91
C ALA A 99 -4.15 0.43 4.81
N ILE A 100 -5.41 0.67 5.17
CA ILE A 100 -6.45 1.12 4.22
C ILE A 100 -6.09 2.48 3.64
N ALA A 101 -5.62 3.43 4.45
CA ALA A 101 -5.21 4.74 3.99
C ALA A 101 -4.07 4.65 2.96
N ILE A 102 -3.05 3.83 3.24
CA ILE A 102 -1.94 3.57 2.31
C ILE A 102 -2.48 2.98 1.00
N LEU A 103 -3.32 1.94 1.07
CA LEU A 103 -3.92 1.31 -0.10
C LEU A 103 -4.68 2.32 -0.96
N VAL A 104 -5.55 3.11 -0.34
CA VAL A 104 -6.34 4.15 -1.02
C VAL A 104 -5.41 5.16 -1.69
N ILE A 105 -4.42 5.67 -0.96
CA ILE A 105 -3.44 6.62 -1.51
C ILE A 105 -2.69 6.00 -2.70
N SER A 106 -2.25 4.75 -2.60
CA SER A 106 -1.56 4.05 -3.69
C SER A 106 -2.43 3.93 -4.95
N VAL A 107 -3.72 3.62 -4.80
CA VAL A 107 -4.65 3.57 -5.94
C VAL A 107 -4.81 4.95 -6.58
N PHE A 108 -5.03 5.99 -5.78
CA PHE A 108 -5.15 7.36 -6.30
C PHE A 108 -3.86 7.83 -6.98
N LEU A 109 -2.69 7.55 -6.40
CA LEU A 109 -1.40 7.88 -7.01
C LEU A 109 -1.17 7.12 -8.32
N GLY A 110 -1.56 5.85 -8.40
CA GLY A 110 -1.48 5.05 -9.63
C GLY A 110 -2.37 5.62 -10.75
N MET A 111 -3.50 6.25 -10.39
CA MET A 111 -4.44 6.86 -11.33
C MET A 111 -4.19 8.36 -11.59
N ARG A 112 -3.12 8.94 -11.04
CA ARG A 112 -2.85 10.40 -11.07
C ARG A 112 -2.85 11.01 -12.47
N ASP A 113 -2.43 10.25 -13.47
CA ASP A 113 -2.37 10.70 -14.87
C ASP A 113 -3.64 10.30 -15.65
N PHE A 114 -4.24 9.16 -15.30
CA PHE A 114 -5.46 8.67 -15.96
C PHE A 114 -6.64 9.61 -15.72
N ILE A 115 -6.91 9.96 -14.46
CA ILE A 115 -8.10 10.75 -14.09
C ILE A 115 -8.10 12.13 -14.79
N PRO A 116 -7.03 12.94 -14.72
CA PRO A 116 -7.02 14.25 -15.39
C PRO A 116 -7.15 14.16 -16.90
N ASN A 117 -6.55 13.15 -17.53
CA ASN A 117 -6.64 12.97 -18.97
C ASN A 117 -8.04 12.51 -19.40
N PHE A 118 -8.64 11.57 -18.67
CA PHE A 118 -10.02 11.13 -18.90
C PHE A 118 -11.00 12.29 -18.75
N MET A 119 -10.94 13.03 -17.65
CA MET A 119 -11.81 14.19 -17.40
C MET A 119 -11.64 15.27 -18.45
N ALA A 120 -10.39 15.50 -18.89
CA ALA A 120 -10.11 16.43 -19.95
C ALA A 120 -10.66 15.97 -21.31
N GLY A 121 -10.52 14.69 -21.65
CA GLY A 121 -11.09 14.12 -22.87
C GLY A 121 -12.61 14.22 -22.90
N TRP A 122 -13.26 13.86 -21.78
CA TRP A 122 -14.70 14.02 -21.61
C TRP A 122 -15.14 15.48 -21.77
N TYR A 123 -14.40 16.41 -21.17
CA TYR A 123 -14.70 17.85 -21.28
C TYR A 123 -14.51 18.40 -22.70
N ILE A 124 -13.43 18.00 -23.40
CA ILE A 124 -13.18 18.37 -24.81
C ILE A 124 -14.35 17.91 -25.68
N TYR A 125 -14.76 16.65 -25.52
CA TYR A 125 -15.88 16.07 -26.26
C TYR A 125 -17.20 16.77 -25.95
N ARG A 126 -17.53 16.94 -24.66
CA ARG A 126 -18.83 17.49 -24.23
C ARG A 126 -19.02 18.97 -24.61
N ARG A 127 -17.94 19.75 -24.62
CA ARG A 127 -17.97 21.19 -24.92
C ARG A 127 -17.64 21.51 -26.36
N ASP A 128 -17.41 20.51 -27.22
CA ASP A 128 -17.02 20.72 -28.61
C ASP A 128 -15.83 21.69 -28.74
N LEU A 129 -14.91 21.65 -27.75
CA LEU A 129 -13.81 22.62 -27.64
C LEU A 129 -12.91 22.56 -28.87
N ILE A 130 -12.68 21.35 -29.36
CA ILE A 130 -11.93 21.05 -30.58
C ILE A 130 -12.63 19.88 -31.26
N LYS A 131 -12.68 19.88 -32.59
CA LYS A 131 -13.28 18.80 -33.39
C LYS A 131 -12.25 18.10 -34.25
N GLU A 132 -12.53 16.84 -34.58
CA GLU A 132 -11.74 16.14 -35.60
C GLU A 132 -11.78 16.90 -36.93
N LYS A 133 -10.71 16.75 -37.70
CA LYS A 133 -10.44 17.47 -38.96
C LYS A 133 -10.18 18.98 -38.81
N GLN A 134 -10.22 19.54 -37.61
CA GLN A 134 -9.92 20.94 -37.38
C GLN A 134 -8.40 21.22 -37.41
N ASN A 135 -7.99 22.35 -37.99
CA ASN A 135 -6.61 22.82 -37.91
C ASN A 135 -6.40 23.61 -36.61
N VAL A 136 -5.44 23.18 -35.80
CA VAL A 136 -5.17 23.77 -34.49
C VAL A 136 -3.68 23.99 -34.26
N LYS A 137 -3.36 24.91 -33.33
CA LYS A 137 -2.04 25.00 -32.70
C LYS A 137 -2.22 24.89 -31.19
N ILE A 138 -1.60 23.88 -30.58
CA ILE A 138 -1.73 23.54 -29.14
C ILE A 138 -0.35 23.14 -28.64
N ASN A 139 0.07 23.70 -27.51
CA ASN A 139 1.37 23.42 -26.89
C ASN A 139 2.55 23.48 -27.89
N GLY A 140 2.58 24.50 -28.76
CA GLY A 140 3.58 24.65 -29.83
C GLY A 140 3.37 23.78 -31.07
N VAL A 141 2.65 22.66 -30.98
CA VAL A 141 2.36 21.74 -32.10
C VAL A 141 1.27 22.32 -33.00
N SER A 142 1.54 22.43 -34.31
CA SER A 142 0.56 22.88 -35.32
C SER A 142 0.21 21.75 -36.28
N GLY A 143 -1.08 21.51 -36.49
CA GLY A 143 -1.52 20.46 -37.41
C GLY A 143 -3.04 20.29 -37.43
N LYS A 144 -3.48 19.22 -38.10
CA LYS A 144 -4.89 18.84 -38.18
C LYS A 144 -5.20 17.81 -37.11
N VAL A 145 -6.27 18.00 -36.36
CA VAL A 145 -6.76 17.00 -35.40
C VAL A 145 -7.26 15.79 -36.18
N VAL A 146 -6.67 14.64 -35.94
CA VAL A 146 -7.03 13.40 -36.62
C VAL A 146 -8.06 12.61 -35.82
N LYS A 147 -7.86 12.51 -34.51
CA LYS A 147 -8.70 11.73 -33.62
C LYS A 147 -8.73 12.32 -32.22
N LEU A 148 -9.91 12.29 -31.59
CA LEU A 148 -10.09 12.56 -30.17
C LEU A 148 -10.35 11.25 -29.43
N SER A 149 -9.52 10.92 -28.45
CA SER A 149 -9.69 9.75 -27.58
C SER A 149 -9.99 10.21 -26.15
N LEU A 150 -10.36 9.27 -25.27
CA LEU A 150 -10.60 9.58 -23.86
C LEU A 150 -9.36 10.13 -23.14
N LEU A 151 -8.16 9.68 -23.50
CA LEU A 151 -6.92 10.04 -22.81
C LEU A 151 -6.01 10.99 -23.60
N ASP A 152 -6.07 10.93 -24.93
CA ASP A 152 -5.20 11.67 -25.83
C ASP A 152 -5.96 12.33 -26.99
N THR A 153 -5.37 13.40 -27.50
CA THR A 153 -5.73 14.06 -28.75
C THR A 153 -4.60 13.86 -29.75
N ARG A 154 -4.94 13.38 -30.95
CA ARG A 154 -3.95 13.09 -32.00
C ARG A 154 -3.94 14.18 -33.05
N ILE A 155 -2.76 14.76 -33.30
CA ILE A 155 -2.56 15.85 -34.25
C ILE A 155 -1.57 15.41 -35.32
N ARG A 156 -1.95 15.52 -36.59
CA ARG A 156 -1.04 15.31 -37.72
C ARG A 156 -0.43 16.64 -38.15
N THR A 157 0.89 16.74 -38.08
CA THR A 157 1.63 17.94 -38.49
C THR A 157 1.63 18.08 -40.02
N LYS A 158 2.04 19.25 -40.52
CA LYS A 158 2.24 19.45 -41.97
C LYS A 158 3.33 18.54 -42.55
N LYS A 159 4.28 18.09 -41.73
CA LYS A 159 5.37 17.17 -42.13
C LYS A 159 4.92 15.70 -42.20
N GLY A 160 3.69 15.40 -41.77
CA GLY A 160 3.14 14.04 -41.75
C GLY A 160 3.20 13.35 -40.39
N ASP A 161 3.97 13.88 -39.43
CA ASP A 161 4.12 13.29 -38.10
C ASP A 161 2.79 13.23 -37.34
N LEU A 162 2.55 12.12 -36.63
CA LEU A 162 1.38 11.94 -35.76
C LEU A 162 1.77 12.14 -34.30
N ILE A 163 1.35 13.25 -33.71
CA ILE A 163 1.66 13.63 -32.33
C ILE A 163 0.50 13.27 -31.42
N TYR A 164 0.81 12.62 -30.30
CA TYR A 164 -0.15 12.27 -29.24
C TYR A 164 0.01 13.26 -28.10
N LEU A 165 -1.03 14.06 -27.84
CA LEU A 165 -1.06 14.99 -26.72
C LEU A 165 -2.00 14.46 -25.64
N PRO A 166 -1.56 14.30 -24.39
CA PRO A 166 -2.47 14.00 -23.29
C PRO A 166 -3.55 15.07 -23.19
N ASN A 167 -4.80 14.67 -23.00
CA ASN A 167 -5.93 15.60 -23.01
C ASN A 167 -5.81 16.67 -21.91
N SER A 168 -5.23 16.33 -20.76
CA SER A 168 -4.95 17.30 -19.70
C SER A 168 -4.00 18.40 -20.15
N VAL A 169 -3.01 18.09 -21.00
CA VAL A 169 -2.10 19.06 -21.60
C VAL A 169 -2.85 19.95 -22.60
N VAL A 170 -3.75 19.37 -23.39
CA VAL A 170 -4.58 20.12 -24.36
C VAL A 170 -5.39 21.21 -23.67
N ILE A 171 -6.10 20.86 -22.58
CA ILE A 171 -6.92 21.84 -21.83
C ILE A 171 -6.08 22.89 -21.11
N LYS A 172 -4.94 22.50 -20.53
CA LYS A 172 -4.06 23.43 -19.80
C LYS A 172 -3.28 24.38 -20.72
N SER A 173 -3.28 24.11 -22.02
CA SER A 173 -2.55 24.90 -23.02
C SER A 173 -3.42 25.95 -23.70
N LYS A 174 -2.79 26.99 -24.24
CA LYS A 174 -3.46 27.91 -25.18
C LYS A 174 -3.84 27.18 -26.47
N ILE A 175 -5.13 27.15 -26.79
CA ILE A 175 -5.67 26.52 -28.00
C ILE A 175 -5.92 27.60 -29.06
N ILE A 176 -5.30 27.49 -30.22
CA ILE A 176 -5.54 28.40 -31.36
C ILE A 176 -6.22 27.60 -32.48
N LYS A 177 -7.46 27.97 -32.82
CA LYS A 177 -8.20 27.42 -33.96
C LYS A 177 -7.81 28.19 -35.21
N LYS A 178 -7.19 27.53 -36.18
CA LYS A 178 -6.85 28.15 -37.47
C LYS A 178 -8.04 27.99 -38.41
N LYS A 179 -8.43 29.09 -39.06
CA LYS A 179 -9.41 29.07 -40.16
C LYS A 179 -8.81 28.34 -41.36
#